data_AF-T0L0X9-F1
#
_entry.id   AF-T0L0X9-F1
#
_cell.length_a   1.000
_cell.length_b   1.000
_cell.length_c   1.000
_cell.angle_alpha   90.00
_cell.angle_beta   90.00
_cell.angle_gamma   90.00
#
_symmetry.space_group_name_H-M   'P 1'
#
loop_
_entity.id
_entity.type
_entity.pdbx_description
1 polymer ?
#
loop_
_entity_poly.entity_id
_entity_poly.type
_entity_poly.pdbx_seq_one_letter_code
_entity_poly.pdbx_strand_id
1 'polypeptide(L)'
;MLVGDEETLGKLRGAGFYGIRHDDFIEMVSRAITGEVVPGVRTPPQIVSGVGTGGLIRQNNPGDPFWSRTAMYSFMNTVDMPVTAPDDNAGQGPGEDDVKRMLASCGGREEAAVIITAGLVQLLAKAMSLLPEEIDPEKAPSAYGVDSLVAVGIRN
;
A
#
# COMPACT_ATOMS: atom_id res chain seq x y z
N MET A 1 22.13 7.26 2.37
CA MET A 1 21.16 8.35 2.59
C MET A 1 20.52 8.67 1.24
N LEU A 2 19.44 7.97 0.88
CA LEU A 2 18.74 8.11 -0.41
C LEU A 2 17.61 9.17 -0.36
N VAL A 3 17.53 9.90 0.75
CA VAL A 3 16.46 10.85 1.08
C VAL A 3 16.39 12.03 0.08
N GLY A 4 17.46 12.28 -0.68
CA GLY A 4 17.51 13.36 -1.67
C GLY A 4 17.07 12.99 -3.09
N ASP A 5 16.75 11.71 -3.37
CA ASP A 5 16.34 11.24 -4.69
C ASP A 5 14.99 10.53 -4.59
N GLU A 6 13.94 11.33 -4.77
CA GLU A 6 12.54 10.91 -4.66
C GLU A 6 12.15 9.92 -5.77
N GLU A 7 12.80 9.99 -6.95
CA GLU A 7 12.61 9.04 -8.04
C GLU A 7 13.14 7.65 -7.68
N THR A 8 14.36 7.59 -7.13
CA THR A 8 14.96 6.32 -6.67
C THR A 8 14.17 5.73 -5.50
N LEU A 9 13.71 6.56 -4.55
CA LEU A 9 12.83 6.12 -3.48
C LEU A 9 11.50 5.57 -4.01
N GLY A 10 10.90 6.21 -5.02
CA GLY A 10 9.69 5.74 -5.69
C GLY A 10 9.88 4.36 -6.33
N LYS A 11 10.99 4.16 -7.06
CA LYS A 11 11.34 2.87 -7.66
C LYS A 11 11.56 1.77 -6.61
N LEU A 12 12.26 2.10 -5.53
CA LEU A 12 12.51 1.15 -4.44
C LEU A 12 11.21 0.76 -3.73
N ARG A 13 10.33 1.72 -3.41
CA ARG A 13 9.01 1.43 -2.82
C ARG A 13 8.15 0.58 -3.73
N GLY A 14 8.14 0.88 -5.04
CA GLY A 14 7.45 0.08 -6.05
C GLY A 14 7.96 -1.37 -6.12
N ALA A 15 9.24 -1.59 -5.84
CA ALA A 15 9.85 -2.92 -5.75
C ALA A 15 9.63 -3.62 -4.38
N GLY A 16 8.84 -3.02 -3.48
CA GLY A 16 8.57 -3.58 -2.15
C GLY A 16 9.66 -3.33 -1.11
N PHE A 17 10.52 -2.33 -1.31
CA PHE A 17 11.56 -1.97 -0.35
C PHE A 17 10.98 -1.32 0.90
N TYR A 18 11.38 -1.84 2.06
CA TYR A 18 11.11 -1.25 3.37
C TYR A 18 12.33 -0.47 3.85
N GLY A 19 12.17 0.84 4.04
CA GLY A 19 13.19 1.66 4.69
C GLY A 19 13.26 1.36 6.18
N ILE A 20 14.46 1.47 6.75
CA ILE A 20 14.67 1.55 8.21
C ILE A 20 14.90 3.02 8.59
N ARG A 21 14.40 3.45 9.75
CA ARG A 21 14.73 4.79 10.26
C ARG A 21 16.22 4.83 10.60
N HIS A 22 16.84 5.99 10.39
CA HIS A 22 18.28 6.11 10.62
C HIS A 22 18.66 5.81 12.08
N ASP A 23 17.88 6.31 13.03
CA ASP A 23 18.14 6.10 14.46
C ASP A 23 18.01 4.63 14.85
N ASP A 24 16.99 3.92 14.33
CA ASP A 24 16.83 2.48 14.56
C ASP A 24 18.03 1.68 14.02
N PHE A 25 18.54 2.07 12.85
CA PHE A 25 19.74 1.46 12.28
C PHE A 25 20.98 1.69 13.14
N ILE A 26 21.21 2.92 13.61
CA ILE A 26 22.35 3.24 14.48
C ILE A 26 22.25 2.48 15.80
N GLU A 27 21.05 2.39 16.37
CA GLU A 27 20.81 1.63 17.59
C GLU A 27 21.15 0.15 17.40
N MET A 28 20.68 -0.48 16.32
CA MET A 28 21.03 -1.87 15.98
C MET A 28 22.55 -2.08 15.91
N VAL A 29 23.28 -1.17 15.26
CA VAL A 29 24.75 -1.24 15.15
C VAL A 29 25.40 -1.09 16.53
N SER A 30 24.92 -0.16 17.35
CA SER A 30 25.40 0.03 18.72
C SER A 30 25.25 -1.23 19.57
N ARG A 31 24.08 -1.90 19.50
CA ARG A 31 23.81 -3.17 20.20
C ARG A 31 24.65 -4.33 19.67
N ALA A 32 24.95 -4.34 18.38
CA ALA A 32 25.86 -5.32 17.78
C ALA A 32 27.30 -5.14 18.29
N ILE A 33 27.78 -3.89 18.43
CA ILE A 33 29.13 -3.58 18.91
C ILE A 33 29.26 -3.86 20.41
N THR A 34 28.28 -3.42 21.21
CA THR A 34 28.29 -3.59 22.67
C THR A 34 28.03 -5.04 23.07
N GLY A 35 27.43 -5.84 22.19
CA GLY A 35 27.15 -7.26 22.43
C GLY A 35 25.98 -7.49 23.40
N GLU A 36 25.23 -6.44 23.76
CA GLU A 36 24.05 -6.54 24.60
C GLU A 36 22.85 -5.80 23.99
N VAL A 37 21.69 -6.46 23.91
CA VAL A 37 20.43 -5.85 23.46
C VAL A 37 19.84 -4.98 24.57
N VAL A 38 19.89 -5.50 25.79
CA VAL A 38 19.58 -4.81 27.06
C VAL A 38 20.57 -5.32 28.11
N PRO A 39 20.77 -4.62 29.24
CA PRO A 39 21.77 -5.02 30.24
C PRO A 39 21.67 -6.50 30.63
N GLY A 40 22.75 -7.25 30.42
CA GLY A 40 22.84 -8.67 30.75
C GLY A 40 22.19 -9.63 29.74
N VAL A 41 21.61 -9.13 28.64
CA VAL A 41 21.06 -9.94 27.55
C VAL A 41 21.94 -9.81 26.33
N ARG A 42 22.67 -10.87 25.98
CA ARG A 42 23.58 -10.88 24.84
C ARG A 42 22.85 -10.68 23.51
N THR A 43 23.48 -9.92 22.63
CA THR A 43 23.03 -9.74 21.25
C THR A 43 23.12 -11.07 20.49
N PRO A 44 22.04 -11.50 19.81
CA PRO A 44 22.09 -12.69 18.98
C PRO A 44 23.04 -12.51 17.80
N PRO A 45 23.60 -13.60 17.23
CA PRO A 45 24.48 -13.53 16.06
C PRO A 45 23.79 -13.01 14.80
N GLN A 46 22.45 -12.99 14.78
CA GLN A 46 21.64 -12.43 13.71
C GLN A 46 20.63 -11.46 14.29
N ILE A 47 20.61 -10.24 13.77
CA ILE A 47 19.67 -9.20 14.15
C ILE A 47 18.66 -9.05 13.01
N VAL A 48 17.39 -9.28 13.31
CA VAL A 48 16.30 -9.06 12.36
C VAL A 48 15.96 -7.57 12.37
N SER A 49 16.19 -6.88 11.25
CA SER A 49 15.95 -5.43 11.11
C SER A 49 14.47 -5.07 10.97
N GLY A 50 13.64 -6.04 10.62
CA GLY A 50 12.20 -5.88 10.48
C GLY A 50 11.61 -6.98 9.62
N VAL A 51 10.31 -7.13 9.74
CA VAL A 51 9.48 -7.91 8.82
C VAL A 51 8.36 -6.98 8.36
N GLY A 52 7.91 -7.07 7.11
CA GLY A 52 6.74 -6.28 6.70
C GLY A 52 5.54 -6.77 7.50
N THR A 53 5.05 -5.98 8.44
CA THR A 53 3.79 -6.25 9.14
C THR A 53 2.66 -5.51 8.44
N GLY A 54 1.40 -5.85 8.73
CA GLY A 54 0.24 -5.15 8.19
C GLY A 54 0.28 -3.64 8.45
N GLY A 55 0.64 -3.24 9.68
CA GLY A 55 0.81 -1.84 10.04
C GLY A 55 1.93 -1.15 9.23
N LEU A 56 3.07 -1.82 9.03
CA LEU A 56 4.17 -1.29 8.23
C LEU A 56 3.84 -1.20 6.74
N ILE A 57 3.08 -2.16 6.20
CA ILE A 57 2.56 -2.11 4.83
C ILE A 57 1.62 -0.91 4.70
N ARG A 58 0.66 -0.76 5.61
CA ARG A 58 -0.30 0.36 5.58
C ARG A 58 0.41 1.72 5.67
N GLN A 59 1.40 1.87 6.54
CA GLN A 59 2.11 3.13 6.74
C GLN A 59 2.97 3.52 5.53
N ASN A 60 3.67 2.56 4.93
CA ASN A 60 4.64 2.85 3.87
C ASN A 60 4.08 2.71 2.46
N ASN A 61 2.89 2.11 2.33
CA ASN A 61 2.24 1.74 1.07
C ASN A 61 3.24 1.17 0.03
N PRO A 62 4.05 0.16 0.40
CA PRO A 62 5.00 -0.43 -0.52
C PRO A 62 4.25 -1.20 -1.62
N GLY A 63 4.96 -1.56 -2.70
CA GLY A 63 4.48 -2.58 -3.61
C GLY A 63 4.12 -3.86 -2.85
N ASP A 64 3.07 -4.56 -3.30
CA ASP A 64 2.54 -5.73 -2.60
C ASP A 64 3.61 -6.81 -2.39
N PRO A 65 4.00 -7.13 -1.14
CA PRO A 65 5.06 -8.10 -0.88
C PRO A 65 4.63 -9.49 -1.31
N PHE A 66 5.52 -10.24 -1.98
CA PHE A 66 5.18 -11.58 -2.50
C PHE A 66 4.64 -12.56 -1.43
N TRP A 67 5.00 -12.36 -0.15
CA TRP A 67 4.60 -13.23 0.95
C TRP A 67 3.25 -12.83 1.56
N SER A 68 2.76 -11.59 1.39
CA SER A 68 1.53 -11.07 2.03
C SER A 68 0.28 -11.90 1.69
N ARG A 69 0.24 -12.47 0.48
CA ARG A 69 -0.87 -13.27 -0.06
C ARG A 69 -0.87 -14.72 0.40
N THR A 70 0.21 -15.19 1.01
CA THR A 70 0.33 -16.60 1.40
C THR A 70 -0.33 -16.81 2.76
N ALA A 71 -1.23 -17.79 2.87
CA ALA A 71 -1.99 -18.06 4.10
C ALA A 71 -1.11 -18.23 5.36
N MET A 72 0.11 -18.78 5.19
CA MET A 72 1.11 -18.93 6.25
C MET A 72 1.48 -17.59 6.93
N TYR A 73 1.44 -16.48 6.20
CA TYR A 73 1.79 -15.15 6.70
C TYR A 73 0.57 -14.27 6.99
N SER A 74 -0.65 -14.85 6.96
CA SER A 74 -1.89 -14.10 7.22
C SER A 74 -1.89 -13.37 8.57
N PHE A 75 -1.27 -13.94 9.60
CA PHE A 75 -1.13 -13.29 10.90
C PHE A 75 -0.22 -12.05 10.85
N MET A 76 0.84 -12.04 10.03
CA MET A 76 1.69 -10.85 9.92
C MET A 76 0.94 -9.64 9.36
N ASN A 77 -0.08 -9.88 8.52
CA ASN A 77 -0.93 -8.82 7.98
C ASN A 77 -1.82 -8.15 9.05
N THR A 78 -1.94 -8.72 10.25
CA THR A 78 -2.70 -8.12 11.36
C THR A 78 -1.81 -7.46 12.41
N VAL A 79 -0.50 -7.73 12.40
CA VAL A 79 0.46 -7.14 13.33
C VAL A 79 0.63 -5.63 13.06
N ASP A 80 0.75 -4.84 14.13
CA ASP A 80 0.86 -3.37 14.12
C ASP A 80 -0.31 -2.62 13.47
N MET A 81 -1.39 -3.32 13.13
CA MET A 81 -2.60 -2.69 12.64
C MET A 81 -3.32 -1.99 13.81
N PRO A 82 -3.77 -0.73 13.64
CA PRO A 82 -4.52 -0.04 14.67
C PRO A 82 -5.80 -0.81 15.03
N VAL A 83 -6.03 -1.00 16.34
CA VAL A 83 -7.06 -1.91 16.89
C VAL A 83 -8.49 -1.48 16.53
N THR A 84 -8.70 -0.22 16.18
CA THR A 84 -9.96 0.29 15.63
C THR A 84 -9.65 1.61 14.96
N ALA A 85 -9.70 1.67 13.64
CA ALA A 85 -10.03 2.89 12.94
C ALA A 85 -10.94 2.49 11.77
N PRO A 86 -12.12 3.12 11.60
CA PRO A 86 -12.84 3.01 10.35
C PRO A 86 -11.91 3.48 9.24
N ASP A 87 -12.12 2.99 8.03
CA ASP A 87 -11.31 3.26 6.85
C ASP A 87 -10.91 4.75 6.72
N ASP A 88 -9.79 5.15 7.31
CA ASP A 88 -9.13 6.45 7.08
C ASP A 88 -8.45 6.45 5.69
N ASN A 89 -9.12 5.83 4.71
CA ASN A 89 -8.97 6.08 3.29
C ASN A 89 -9.79 7.32 2.90
N ALA A 90 -9.94 8.33 3.77
CA ALA A 90 -10.73 9.53 3.48
C ALA A 90 -10.19 10.36 2.29
N GLY A 91 -9.06 9.97 1.69
CA GLY A 91 -8.54 10.54 0.45
C GLY A 91 -8.12 9.52 -0.61
N GLN A 92 -8.34 8.21 -0.39
CA GLN A 92 -8.15 7.18 -1.40
C GLN A 92 -9.50 6.51 -1.63
N GLY A 93 -9.83 6.26 -2.89
CA GLY A 93 -11.04 5.54 -3.24
C GLY A 93 -11.31 4.27 -2.44
N PRO A 94 -12.55 3.73 -2.46
CA PRO A 94 -12.83 2.47 -1.80
C PRO A 94 -11.81 1.45 -2.28
N GLY A 95 -11.12 0.81 -1.33
CA GLY A 95 -10.13 -0.20 -1.64
C GLY A 95 -10.78 -1.38 -2.34
N GLU A 96 -9.96 -2.26 -2.93
CA GLU A 96 -10.48 -3.45 -3.63
C GLU A 96 -11.39 -4.31 -2.72
N ASP A 97 -11.09 -4.36 -1.41
CA ASP A 97 -11.90 -5.04 -0.41
C ASP A 97 -13.22 -4.32 -0.07
N ASP A 98 -13.26 -2.98 -0.16
CA ASP A 98 -14.49 -2.20 0.01
C ASP A 98 -15.42 -2.39 -1.17
N VAL A 99 -14.89 -2.35 -2.40
CA VAL A 99 -15.68 -2.59 -3.61
C VAL A 99 -16.28 -3.99 -3.58
N LYS A 100 -15.51 -5.02 -3.17
CA LYS A 100 -16.02 -6.40 -3.01
C LYS A 100 -17.15 -6.49 -1.98
N ARG A 101 -17.01 -5.81 -0.83
CA ARG A 101 -18.05 -5.78 0.22
C ARG A 101 -19.31 -5.05 -0.25
N MET A 102 -19.15 -3.88 -0.89
CA MET A 102 -20.26 -3.09 -1.43
C MET A 102 -21.03 -3.89 -2.50
N LEU A 103 -20.31 -4.56 -3.40
CA LEU A 103 -20.92 -5.42 -4.43
C LEU A 103 -21.66 -6.62 -3.84
N ALA A 104 -21.16 -7.20 -2.74
CA ALA A 104 -21.84 -8.30 -2.04
C ALA A 104 -23.16 -7.87 -1.39
N SER A 105 -23.32 -6.58 -1.08
CA SER A 105 -24.55 -6.01 -0.50
C SER A 105 -25.54 -5.44 -1.52
N CYS A 106 -25.20 -5.40 -2.80
CA CYS A 106 -26.08 -4.84 -3.83
C CYS A 106 -27.35 -5.66 -4.03
N GLY A 107 -28.50 -4.97 -4.11
CA GLY A 107 -29.80 -5.57 -4.42
C GLY A 107 -30.02 -5.87 -5.90
N GLY A 108 -29.11 -5.44 -6.79
CA GLY A 108 -29.27 -5.64 -8.23
C GLY A 108 -28.14 -5.09 -9.10
N ARG A 109 -28.30 -5.29 -10.42
CA ARG A 109 -27.29 -4.92 -11.44
C ARG A 109 -27.06 -3.42 -11.56
N GLU A 110 -28.10 -2.62 -11.39
CA GLU A 110 -28.02 -1.15 -11.50
C GLU A 110 -27.19 -0.56 -10.36
N GLU A 111 -27.43 -1.03 -9.13
CA GLU A 111 -26.66 -0.61 -7.96
C GLU A 111 -25.18 -1.04 -8.05
N ALA A 112 -24.94 -2.27 -8.54
CA ALA A 112 -23.58 -2.74 -8.83
C ALA A 112 -22.88 -1.90 -9.90
N ALA A 113 -23.59 -1.47 -10.95
CA ALA A 113 -23.03 -0.62 -12.00
C ALA A 113 -22.57 0.73 -11.45
N VAL A 114 -23.34 1.36 -10.56
CA VAL A 114 -22.96 2.62 -9.92
C VAL A 114 -21.65 2.47 -9.12
N ILE A 115 -21.53 1.39 -8.34
CA ILE A 115 -20.33 1.12 -7.52
C ILE A 115 -19.10 0.89 -8.39
N ILE A 116 -19.23 0.07 -9.45
CA ILE A 116 -18.12 -0.21 -10.37
C ILE A 116 -17.69 1.06 -11.10
N THR A 117 -18.63 1.85 -11.61
CA THR A 117 -18.33 3.10 -12.33
C THR A 117 -17.62 4.10 -11.42
N ALA A 118 -18.06 4.25 -10.16
CA ALA A 118 -17.38 5.11 -9.19
C ALA A 118 -15.93 4.65 -8.91
N GLY A 119 -15.71 3.34 -8.77
CA GLY A 119 -14.36 2.78 -8.61
C GLY A 119 -13.47 3.03 -9.83
N LEU A 120 -14.00 2.83 -11.04
CA LEU A 120 -13.27 3.08 -12.30
C LEU A 120 -12.91 4.55 -12.48
N VAL A 121 -13.81 5.48 -12.12
CA VAL A 121 -13.54 6.93 -12.16
C VAL A 121 -12.35 7.28 -11.28
N GLN A 122 -12.29 6.73 -10.06
CA GLN A 122 -11.19 7.03 -9.16
C GLN A 122 -9.87 6.38 -9.57
N LEU A 123 -9.92 5.18 -10.15
CA LEU A 123 -8.74 4.52 -10.71
C LEU A 123 -8.17 5.33 -11.88
N LEU A 124 -9.05 5.81 -12.76
CA LEU A 124 -8.68 6.69 -13.87
C LEU A 124 -8.12 8.03 -13.38
N ALA A 125 -8.75 8.66 -12.39
CA ALA A 125 -8.28 9.91 -11.76
C ALA A 125 -6.86 9.75 -11.24
N LYS A 126 -6.61 8.67 -10.50
CA LYS A 126 -5.29 8.34 -9.96
C LYS A 126 -4.26 8.09 -11.08
N ALA A 127 -4.62 7.34 -12.12
CA ALA A 127 -3.73 7.05 -13.23
C ALA A 127 -3.36 8.31 -14.02
N MET A 128 -4.27 9.27 -14.14
CA MET A 128 -4.11 10.51 -14.91
C MET A 128 -3.70 11.71 -14.06
N SER A 129 -3.53 11.54 -12.75
CA SER A 129 -3.26 12.66 -11.81
C SER A 129 -4.31 13.78 -11.90
N LEU A 130 -5.56 13.40 -12.15
CA LEU A 130 -6.74 14.27 -12.19
C LEU A 130 -7.55 14.13 -10.90
N LEU A 131 -8.46 15.06 -10.65
CA LEU A 131 -9.48 14.92 -9.61
C LEU A 131 -10.61 14.02 -10.13
N PRO A 132 -11.23 13.18 -9.28
CA PRO A 132 -12.39 12.37 -9.67
C PRO A 132 -13.54 13.20 -10.24
N GLU A 133 -13.71 14.45 -9.77
CA GLU A 133 -14.74 15.39 -10.23
C GLU A 133 -14.51 15.90 -11.67
N GLU A 134 -13.28 15.78 -12.17
CA GLU A 134 -12.90 16.18 -13.54
C GLU A 134 -13.19 15.08 -14.57
N ILE A 135 -13.58 13.89 -14.09
CA ILE A 135 -13.87 12.73 -14.94
C ILE A 135 -15.38 12.58 -15.10
N ASP A 136 -15.79 12.61 -16.35
CA ASP A 136 -17.15 12.38 -16.79
C ASP A 136 -17.29 10.90 -17.16
N PRO A 137 -18.09 10.10 -16.42
CA PRO A 137 -18.24 8.67 -16.69
C PRO A 137 -18.91 8.37 -18.04
N GLU A 138 -19.57 9.35 -18.65
CA GLU A 138 -20.18 9.22 -19.99
C GLU A 138 -19.18 9.47 -21.12
N LYS A 139 -17.96 9.93 -20.82
CA LYS A 139 -16.91 10.17 -21.83
C LYS A 139 -15.94 9.00 -21.94
N ALA A 140 -15.51 8.75 -23.17
CA ALA A 140 -14.49 7.74 -23.44
C ALA A 140 -13.16 8.11 -22.75
N PRO A 141 -12.42 7.14 -22.16
CA PRO A 141 -11.12 7.39 -21.53
C PRO A 141 -10.10 8.07 -22.44
N SER A 142 -10.18 7.85 -23.76
CA SER A 142 -9.33 8.51 -24.75
C SER A 142 -9.47 10.04 -24.77
N ALA A 143 -10.63 10.58 -24.35
CA ALA A 143 -10.83 12.02 -24.21
C ALA A 143 -9.94 12.65 -23.12
N TYR A 144 -9.44 11.83 -22.20
CA TYR A 144 -8.53 12.22 -21.12
C TYR A 144 -7.06 11.91 -21.42
N GLY A 145 -6.73 11.53 -22.66
CA GLY A 145 -5.36 11.21 -23.05
C GLY A 145 -4.88 9.83 -22.58
N VAL A 146 -5.79 8.94 -22.17
CA VAL A 146 -5.46 7.56 -21.81
C VAL A 146 -4.92 6.83 -23.04
N ASP A 147 -3.65 6.43 -22.98
CA ASP A 147 -3.02 5.60 -23.98
C ASP A 147 -3.26 4.10 -23.74
N SER A 148 -2.81 3.26 -24.69
CA SER A 148 -2.98 1.81 -24.60
C SER A 148 -2.29 1.16 -23.40
N LEU A 149 -1.21 1.74 -22.88
CA LEU A 149 -0.48 1.18 -21.73
C LEU A 149 -1.25 1.45 -20.43
N VAL A 150 -1.72 2.69 -20.27
CA VAL A 150 -2.55 3.10 -19.13
C VAL A 150 -3.88 2.33 -19.15
N ALA A 151 -4.50 2.18 -20.32
CA ALA A 151 -5.74 1.41 -20.47
C ALA A 151 -5.60 -0.05 -20.01
N VAL A 152 -4.46 -0.69 -20.29
CA VAL A 152 -4.18 -2.05 -19.82
C VAL A 152 -4.02 -2.09 -18.30
N GLY A 153 -3.39 -1.05 -17.71
CA GLY A 153 -3.26 -0.92 -16.26
C GLY A 153 -4.60 -0.72 -15.54
N ILE A 154 -5.56 -0.01 -16.15
CA ILE A 154 -6.90 0.20 -15.57
C ILE A 154 -7.76 -1.07 -15.66
N ARG A 155 -7.56 -1.88 -16.70
CA ARG A 155 -8.34 -3.11 -16.95
C ARG A 155 -7.97 -4.26 -16.01
N ASN A 156 -6.70 -4.36 -15.62
CA ASN A 156 -6.14 -5.51 -14.88
C ASN A 156 -6.17 -5.27 -13.37
#